data_AF-A0A537TMJ8-F1
#
_entry.id   AF-A0A537TMJ8-F1
#
_cell.length_a   1.000
_cell.length_b   1.000
_cell.length_c   1.000
_cell.angle_alpha   90.00
_cell.angle_beta   90.00
_cell.angle_gamma   90.00
#
_symmetry.space_group_name_H-M   'P 1'
#
loop_
_entity.id
_entity.type
_entity.pdbx_description
1 polymer ?
#
loop_
_entity_poly.entity_id
_entity_poly.type
_entity_poly.pdbx_seq_one_letter_code
_entity_poly.pdbx_strand_id
1 'polypeptide(L)'
;MHTWALDRAAHELGKRRRKVVEAGLLAAAAGAAAAAGFAFSVGAPVEIALAAGAGLEAILALASLVGRREQVARLALEPAAYALPEVSRYGMRLSRPHERARLAAWLCEVVADAQLPETLYLADRVAPVTHELEALARELVSPALTVQPASAVSCRRLLTRMVESPLYNPNLPAEELLGELRRIRGGIGAT
;
A
#
# COMPACT_ATOMS: atom_id res chain seq x y z
N MET A 1 -7.31 2.41 -27.02
CA MET A 1 -7.19 3.64 -26.18
C MET A 1 -6.38 3.44 -24.88
N HIS A 2 -5.76 2.29 -24.59
CA HIS A 2 -5.10 2.04 -23.29
C HIS A 2 -3.59 2.31 -23.24
N THR A 3 -2.89 2.34 -24.37
CA THR A 3 -1.43 2.48 -24.41
C THR A 3 -0.95 3.85 -23.92
N TRP A 4 -1.57 4.94 -24.38
CA TRP A 4 -1.18 6.30 -23.97
C TRP A 4 -1.39 6.57 -22.46
N ALA A 5 -2.38 5.92 -21.84
CA ALA A 5 -2.65 6.06 -20.41
C ALA A 5 -1.58 5.32 -19.57
N LEU A 6 -1.16 4.14 -20.02
CA LEU A 6 -0.06 3.39 -19.43
C LEU A 6 1.27 4.13 -19.61
N ASP A 7 1.53 4.68 -20.80
CA ASP A 7 2.73 5.48 -21.07
C ASP A 7 2.78 6.73 -20.20
N ARG A 8 1.65 7.42 -20.01
CA ARG A 8 1.54 8.55 -19.08
C ARG A 8 1.80 8.12 -17.63
N ALA A 9 1.25 6.99 -17.20
CA ALA A 9 1.48 6.46 -15.85
C ALA A 9 2.95 6.08 -15.63
N ALA A 10 3.59 5.44 -16.62
CA ALA A 10 5.01 5.11 -16.59
C ALA A 10 5.88 6.37 -16.52
N HIS A 11 5.55 7.39 -17.32
CA HIS A 11 6.26 8.67 -17.33
C HIS A 11 6.15 9.40 -15.97
N GLU A 12 4.96 9.44 -15.38
CA GLU A 12 4.75 10.03 -14.05
C GLU A 12 5.48 9.27 -12.95
N LEU A 13 5.50 7.92 -13.00
CA LEU A 13 6.29 7.11 -12.06
C LEU A 13 7.79 7.39 -12.19
N GLY A 14 8.30 7.54 -13.41
CA GLY A 14 9.69 7.91 -13.68
C GLY A 14 10.04 9.29 -13.12
N LYS A 15 9.18 10.29 -13.36
CA LYS A 15 9.34 11.66 -12.85
C LYS A 15 9.36 11.70 -11.32
N ARG A 16 8.46 10.97 -10.66
CA ARG A 16 8.42 10.88 -9.19
C ARG A 16 9.64 10.16 -8.64
N ARG A 17 10.11 9.08 -9.27
CA ARG A 17 11.35 8.40 -8.88
C ARG A 17 12.53 9.36 -8.90
N ARG A 18 12.65 10.17 -9.94
CA ARG A 18 13.71 11.18 -10.05
C ARG A 18 13.64 12.20 -8.91
N LYS A 19 12.44 12.74 -8.62
CA LYS A 19 12.22 13.66 -7.50
C LYS A 19 12.59 13.06 -6.14
N VAL A 20 12.26 11.78 -5.89
CA VAL A 20 12.63 11.09 -4.65
C VAL A 20 14.15 10.99 -4.51
N VAL A 21 14.85 10.66 -5.59
CA VAL A 21 16.32 10.57 -5.60
C VAL A 21 16.95 11.94 -5.40
N GLU A 22 16.47 12.97 -6.11
CA GLU A 22 16.96 14.34 -5.97
C GLU A 22 16.75 14.88 -4.55
N ALA A 23 15.53 14.76 -3.99
CA ALA A 23 15.25 15.17 -2.61
C ALA A 23 16.05 14.37 -1.57
N GLY A 24 16.24 13.07 -1.78
CA GLY A 24 17.07 12.24 -0.91
C GLY A 24 18.55 12.64 -0.93
N LEU A 25 19.10 12.99 -2.10
CA LEU A 25 20.47 13.50 -2.23
C LEU A 25 20.62 14.87 -1.58
N LEU A 26 19.65 15.77 -1.75
CA LEU A 26 19.65 17.08 -1.10
C LEU A 26 19.57 16.96 0.42
N ALA A 27 18.69 16.11 0.94
CA ALA A 27 18.58 15.84 2.38
C ALA A 27 19.90 15.26 2.94
N ALA A 28 20.54 14.33 2.22
CA ALA A 28 21.82 13.76 2.63
C ALA A 28 22.95 14.81 2.62
N ALA A 29 23.01 15.65 1.59
CA ALA A 29 24.00 16.73 1.50
C ALA A 29 23.81 17.79 2.59
N ALA A 30 22.57 18.22 2.83
CA ALA A 30 22.24 19.15 3.90
C ALA A 30 22.52 18.57 5.28
N GLY A 31 22.21 17.29 5.51
CA GLY A 31 22.56 16.58 6.75
C GLY A 31 24.06 16.48 6.98
N ALA A 32 24.84 16.19 5.93
CA ALA A 32 26.30 16.17 6.01
C ALA A 32 26.89 17.56 6.29
N ALA A 33 26.34 18.61 5.67
CA ALA A 33 26.74 20.00 5.92
C ALA A 33 26.42 20.45 7.35
N ALA A 34 25.25 20.06 7.90
CA ALA A 34 24.87 20.34 9.28
C ALA A 34 25.79 19.61 10.28
N ALA A 35 26.11 18.33 10.03
CA ALA A 35 27.03 17.55 10.85
C ALA A 35 28.46 18.14 10.83
N ALA A 36 28.92 18.61 9.67
CA ALA A 36 30.19 19.32 9.56
C ALA A 36 30.14 20.67 10.30
N GLY A 37 29.07 21.45 10.15
CA GLY A 37 28.89 22.72 10.87
C GLY A 37 29.00 22.57 12.39
N PHE A 38 28.37 21.52 12.94
CA PHE A 38 28.48 21.16 14.35
C PHE A 38 29.92 20.78 14.76
N ALA A 39 30.61 19.99 13.92
CA ALA A 39 32.00 19.60 14.17
C ALA A 39 32.99 20.78 14.11
N PHE A 40 32.68 21.82 13.33
CA PHE A 40 33.52 23.01 13.16
C PHE A 40 33.00 24.26 13.91
N SER A 41 31.96 24.12 14.74
CA SER A 41 31.38 25.19 15.59
C SER A 41 31.01 26.46 14.80
N VAL A 42 30.35 26.28 13.64
CA VAL A 42 30.03 27.35 12.70
C VAL A 42 28.75 28.09 13.11
N GLY A 43 28.65 28.57 14.36
CA GLY A 43 27.56 29.43 14.85
C GLY A 43 26.14 28.85 14.81
N ALA A 44 25.46 28.89 15.96
CA ALA A 44 24.08 28.40 16.14
C ALA A 44 23.06 28.80 15.04
N PRO A 45 23.01 30.04 14.49
CA PRO A 45 22.00 30.38 13.50
C PRO A 45 22.16 29.65 12.15
N VAL A 46 23.40 29.33 11.75
CA VAL A 46 23.67 28.60 10.49
C VAL A 46 23.31 27.12 10.65
N GLU A 47 23.63 26.54 11.81
CA GLU A 47 23.28 25.16 12.14
C GLU A 47 21.76 24.94 12.17
N ILE A 48 21.01 25.85 12.79
CA ILE A 48 19.53 25.79 12.84
C ILE A 48 18.94 25.88 11.43
N ALA A 49 19.43 26.78 10.58
CA ALA A 49 18.95 26.93 9.21
C ALA A 49 19.23 25.67 8.37
N LEU A 50 20.42 25.08 8.49
CA LEU A 50 20.78 23.84 7.80
C LEU A 50 19.96 22.64 8.30
N ALA A 51 19.77 22.51 9.61
CA ALA A 51 18.97 21.44 10.20
C ALA A 51 17.50 21.55 9.76
N ALA A 52 16.93 22.76 9.73
CA ALA A 52 15.57 23.01 9.24
C ALA A 52 15.43 22.67 7.76
N GLY A 53 16.40 23.08 6.92
CA GLY A 53 16.43 22.75 5.50
C GLY A 53 16.50 21.23 5.25
N ALA A 54 17.40 20.53 5.96
CA ALA A 54 17.52 19.07 5.87
C ALA A 54 16.24 18.36 6.34
N GLY A 55 15.60 18.84 7.41
CA GLY A 55 14.34 18.31 7.90
C GLY A 55 13.21 18.44 6.88
N LEU A 56 13.08 19.62 6.24
CA LEU A 56 12.06 19.84 5.21
C LEU A 56 12.27 18.94 3.99
N GLU A 57 13.51 18.84 3.49
CA GLU A 57 13.85 17.96 2.37
C GLU A 57 13.59 16.47 2.70
N ALA A 58 13.90 16.04 3.93
CA ALA A 58 13.60 14.69 4.39
C ALA A 58 12.08 14.42 4.41
N ILE A 59 11.27 15.39 4.85
CA ILE A 59 9.80 15.28 4.82
C ILE A 59 9.28 15.17 3.37
N LEU A 60 9.78 16.00 2.46
CA LEU A 60 9.40 15.95 1.04
C LEU A 60 9.83 14.64 0.36
N ALA A 61 11.02 14.15 0.67
CA ALA A 61 11.52 12.85 0.21
C ALA A 61 10.63 11.71 0.72
N LEU A 62 10.23 11.74 2.00
CA LEU A 62 9.32 10.75 2.59
C LEU A 62 7.93 10.82 1.95
N ALA A 63 7.35 12.02 1.80
CA ALA A 63 6.05 12.22 1.19
C ALA A 63 6.01 11.74 -0.27
N SER A 64 7.07 12.01 -1.04
CA SER A 64 7.18 11.53 -2.42
C SER A 64 7.36 10.02 -2.51
N LEU A 65 8.08 9.40 -1.57
CA LEU A 65 8.20 7.94 -1.48
C LEU A 65 6.85 7.27 -1.15
N VAL A 66 6.10 7.84 -0.20
CA VAL A 66 4.75 7.39 0.16
C VAL A 66 3.81 7.53 -1.04
N GLY A 67 3.80 8.69 -1.69
CA GLY A 67 2.98 8.93 -2.89
C GLY A 67 3.33 8.02 -4.07
N ARG A 68 4.60 7.62 -4.21
CA ARG A 68 5.01 6.61 -5.19
C ARG A 68 4.47 5.22 -4.85
N ARG A 69 4.59 4.81 -3.58
CA ARG A 69 4.06 3.51 -3.12
C ARG A 69 2.54 3.44 -3.29
N GLU A 70 1.85 4.54 -3.02
CA GLU A 70 0.41 4.67 -3.23
C GLU A 70 0.03 4.43 -4.69
N GLN A 71 0.71 5.12 -5.60
CA GLN A 71 0.42 5.04 -7.03
C GLN A 71 0.66 3.63 -7.58
N VAL A 72 1.74 2.97 -7.15
CA VAL A 72 1.99 1.57 -7.52
C VAL A 72 0.90 0.65 -6.97
N ALA A 73 0.46 0.84 -5.73
CA ALA A 73 -0.62 0.03 -5.14
C ALA A 73 -1.95 0.21 -5.88
N ARG A 74 -2.28 1.45 -6.27
CA ARG A 74 -3.48 1.75 -7.07
C ARG A 74 -3.41 1.15 -8.47
N LEU A 75 -2.27 1.31 -9.16
CA LEU A 75 -2.06 0.72 -10.48
C LEU A 75 -2.08 -0.81 -10.43
N ALA A 76 -1.63 -1.43 -9.34
CA ALA A 76 -1.63 -2.87 -9.18
C ALA A 76 -3.04 -3.50 -9.05
N LEU A 77 -4.10 -2.69 -8.96
CA LEU A 77 -5.48 -3.18 -9.09
C LEU A 77 -5.87 -3.41 -10.56
N GLU A 78 -5.19 -2.75 -11.50
CA GLU A 78 -5.48 -2.82 -12.93
C GLU A 78 -4.60 -3.89 -13.61
N PRO A 79 -5.17 -4.97 -14.16
CA PRO A 79 -4.40 -6.04 -14.79
C PRO A 79 -3.48 -5.53 -15.92
N ALA A 80 -3.92 -4.52 -16.67
CA ALA A 80 -3.14 -3.92 -17.75
C ALA A 80 -1.85 -3.23 -17.27
N ALA A 81 -1.81 -2.76 -16.01
CA ALA A 81 -0.65 -2.07 -15.46
C ALA A 81 0.51 -3.01 -15.09
N TYR A 82 0.29 -4.33 -15.10
CA TYR A 82 1.35 -5.33 -14.85
C TYR A 82 2.41 -5.40 -15.95
N ALA A 83 2.19 -4.72 -17.10
CA ALA A 83 3.25 -4.43 -18.07
C ALA A 83 4.39 -3.58 -17.46
N LEU A 84 4.11 -2.81 -16.39
CA LEU A 84 5.11 -2.03 -15.67
C LEU A 84 5.89 -2.92 -14.68
N PRO A 85 7.23 -2.98 -14.75
CA PRO A 85 8.03 -3.85 -13.90
C PRO A 85 7.83 -3.63 -12.39
N GLU A 86 7.64 -2.37 -11.96
CA GLU A 86 7.40 -2.04 -10.55
C GLU A 86 6.06 -2.57 -10.04
N VAL A 87 5.01 -2.50 -10.87
CA VAL A 87 3.66 -2.99 -10.55
C VAL A 87 3.69 -4.52 -10.48
N SER A 88 4.31 -5.16 -11.47
CA SER A 88 4.49 -6.62 -11.48
C SER A 88 5.25 -7.10 -10.25
N ARG A 89 6.40 -6.49 -9.93
CA ARG A 89 7.18 -6.85 -8.74
C ARG A 89 6.37 -6.65 -7.45
N TYR A 90 5.60 -5.57 -7.36
CA TYR A 90 4.76 -5.29 -6.19
C TYR A 90 3.67 -6.35 -6.00
N GLY A 91 2.91 -6.65 -7.05
CA GLY A 91 1.86 -7.65 -7.02
C GLY A 91 2.40 -9.05 -6.77
N MET A 92 3.45 -9.46 -7.48
CA MET A 92 4.09 -10.77 -7.30
C MET A 92 4.63 -10.97 -5.88
N ARG A 93 5.12 -9.91 -5.23
CA ARG A 93 5.54 -9.99 -3.83
C ARG A 93 4.36 -10.32 -2.91
N LEU A 94 3.20 -9.71 -3.13
CA LEU A 94 1.99 -9.94 -2.33
C LEU A 94 1.37 -11.33 -2.57
N SER A 95 1.56 -11.91 -3.75
CA SER A 95 1.15 -13.29 -4.04
C SER A 95 2.08 -14.36 -3.45
N ARG A 96 3.17 -13.99 -2.76
CA ARG A 96 4.07 -14.98 -2.14
C ARG A 96 3.38 -15.69 -0.97
N PRO A 97 3.70 -16.97 -0.70
CA PRO A 97 3.08 -17.73 0.38
C PRO A 97 3.09 -17.03 1.74
N HIS A 98 4.20 -16.39 2.13
CA HIS A 98 4.29 -15.70 3.42
C HIS A 98 3.39 -14.45 3.50
N GLU A 99 3.29 -13.65 2.43
CA GLU A 99 2.40 -12.47 2.42
C GLU A 99 0.93 -12.92 2.37
N ARG A 100 0.62 -13.98 1.60
CA ARG A 100 -0.71 -14.59 1.59
C ARG A 100 -1.13 -15.05 2.99
N ALA A 101 -0.25 -15.73 3.72
CA ALA A 101 -0.49 -16.15 5.09
C ALA A 101 -0.69 -14.97 6.04
N ARG A 102 0.07 -13.89 5.86
CA ARG A 102 -0.10 -12.66 6.64
C ARG A 102 -1.45 -11.99 6.36
N LEU A 103 -1.89 -11.93 5.10
CA LEU A 103 -3.20 -11.40 4.73
C LEU A 103 -4.34 -12.25 5.31
N ALA A 104 -4.20 -13.58 5.27
CA ALA A 104 -5.15 -14.50 5.88
C ALA A 104 -5.24 -14.31 7.40
N ALA A 105 -4.10 -14.17 8.08
CA ALA A 105 -4.07 -13.89 9.51
C ALA A 105 -4.80 -12.58 9.86
N TRP A 106 -4.59 -11.52 9.08
CA TRP A 106 -5.32 -10.26 9.25
C TRP A 106 -6.82 -10.38 8.99
N LEU A 107 -7.27 -11.21 8.04
CA LEU A 107 -8.69 -11.48 7.85
C LEU A 107 -9.30 -12.18 9.07
N CYS A 108 -8.58 -13.15 9.66
CA CYS A 108 -9.02 -13.81 10.88
C CYS A 108 -9.06 -12.83 12.07
N GLU A 109 -8.09 -11.92 12.17
CA GLU A 109 -8.07 -10.85 13.18
C GLU A 109 -9.27 -9.91 13.03
N VAL A 110 -9.59 -9.47 11.79
CA VAL A 110 -10.78 -8.65 11.51
C VAL A 110 -12.06 -9.34 11.99
N VAL A 111 -12.20 -10.64 11.72
CA VAL A 111 -13.37 -11.42 12.13
C VAL A 111 -13.45 -11.54 13.65
N ALA A 112 -12.33 -11.81 14.31
CA ALA A 112 -12.27 -11.94 15.77
C ALA A 112 -12.58 -10.60 16.45
N ASP A 113 -11.98 -9.52 15.96
CA ASP A 113 -12.13 -8.18 16.50
C ASP A 113 -13.54 -7.64 16.28
N ALA A 114 -14.16 -7.88 15.13
CA ALA A 114 -15.51 -7.36 14.85
C ALA A 114 -16.59 -7.83 15.84
N GLN A 115 -16.31 -8.85 16.65
CA GLN A 115 -17.21 -9.31 17.73
C GLN A 115 -17.06 -8.52 19.03
N LEU A 116 -16.06 -7.65 19.15
CA LEU A 116 -15.77 -6.86 20.35
C LEU A 116 -16.46 -5.47 20.29
N PRO A 117 -16.92 -4.93 21.44
CA PRO A 117 -17.70 -3.70 21.51
C PRO A 117 -16.91 -2.39 21.24
N GLU A 118 -15.60 -2.43 20.98
CA GLU A 118 -14.77 -1.22 20.75
C GLU A 118 -13.81 -1.39 19.55
N THR A 119 -14.33 -1.77 18.39
CA THR A 119 -13.47 -2.00 17.21
C THR A 119 -13.58 -0.94 16.14
N LEU A 120 -12.48 -0.79 15.40
CA LEU A 120 -12.43 0.08 14.23
C LEU A 120 -13.21 -0.49 13.04
N TYR A 121 -13.64 -1.76 13.13
CA TYR A 121 -14.42 -2.43 12.11
C TYR A 121 -15.90 -2.14 12.28
N LEU A 122 -16.61 -2.02 11.16
CA LEU A 122 -18.06 -1.88 11.20
C LEU A 122 -18.66 -3.27 11.45
N ALA A 123 -18.87 -3.62 12.73
CA ALA A 123 -19.35 -4.93 13.19
C ALA A 123 -20.61 -5.39 12.41
N ASP A 124 -21.57 -4.48 12.21
CA ASP A 124 -22.80 -4.73 11.44
C ASP A 124 -22.55 -5.15 9.98
N ARG A 125 -21.38 -4.80 9.43
CA ARG A 125 -20.96 -5.19 8.07
C ARG A 125 -20.16 -6.46 8.02
N VAL A 126 -19.34 -6.70 9.03
CA VAL A 126 -18.48 -7.89 9.10
C VAL A 126 -19.31 -9.11 9.50
N ALA A 127 -20.24 -8.97 10.44
CA ALA A 127 -21.02 -10.09 10.96
C ALA A 127 -21.72 -10.91 9.85
N PRO A 128 -22.41 -10.29 8.86
CA PRO A 128 -23.06 -11.03 7.76
C PRO A 128 -22.11 -11.76 6.81
N VAL A 129 -20.83 -11.37 6.76
CA VAL A 129 -19.84 -11.90 5.79
C VAL A 129 -18.69 -12.65 6.46
N THR A 130 -18.83 -12.96 7.75
CA THR A 130 -17.82 -13.64 8.56
C THR A 130 -17.34 -14.93 7.90
N HIS A 131 -18.28 -15.76 7.45
CA HIS A 131 -17.96 -17.04 6.83
C HIS A 131 -17.21 -16.88 5.51
N GLU A 132 -17.52 -15.86 4.73
CA GLU A 132 -16.85 -15.53 3.48
C GLU A 132 -15.42 -15.04 3.73
N LEU A 133 -15.19 -14.26 4.78
CA LEU A 133 -13.85 -13.80 5.18
C LEU A 133 -12.99 -14.97 5.66
N GLU A 134 -13.53 -15.86 6.48
CA GLU A 134 -12.86 -17.09 6.93
C GLU A 134 -12.56 -18.04 5.77
N ALA A 135 -13.50 -18.20 4.83
CA ALA A 135 -13.29 -18.98 3.62
C ALA A 135 -12.16 -18.39 2.76
N LEU A 136 -12.17 -17.06 2.54
CA LEU A 136 -11.11 -16.36 1.82
C LEU A 136 -9.75 -16.52 2.51
N ALA A 137 -9.69 -16.43 3.85
CA ALA A 137 -8.46 -16.63 4.60
C ALA A 137 -7.88 -18.04 4.38
N ARG A 138 -8.73 -19.07 4.40
CA ARG A 138 -8.33 -20.47 4.09
C ARG A 138 -7.86 -20.63 2.65
N GLU A 139 -8.56 -20.03 1.69
CA GLU A 139 -8.18 -20.06 0.27
C GLU A 139 -6.81 -19.40 0.05
N LEU A 140 -6.55 -18.27 0.73
CA LEU A 140 -5.27 -17.56 0.65
C LEU A 140 -4.10 -18.39 1.16
N VAL A 141 -4.25 -19.22 2.20
CA VAL A 141 -3.16 -20.07 2.70
C VAL A 141 -3.03 -21.40 1.99
N SER A 142 -4.02 -21.80 1.19
CA SER A 142 -4.02 -23.08 0.51
C SER A 142 -2.85 -23.20 -0.49
N PRO A 143 -1.94 -24.18 -0.33
CA PRO A 143 -0.83 -24.39 -1.25
C PRO A 143 -1.31 -24.90 -2.63
N ALA A 144 -2.50 -25.50 -2.69
CA ALA A 144 -3.10 -25.99 -3.93
C ALA A 144 -3.70 -24.88 -4.81
N LEU A 145 -3.83 -23.66 -4.26
CA LEU A 145 -4.43 -22.53 -4.95
C LEU A 145 -3.37 -21.48 -5.30
N THR A 146 -3.48 -20.96 -6.51
CA THR A 146 -2.74 -19.77 -6.94
C THR A 146 -3.59 -18.54 -6.75
N VAL A 147 -2.95 -17.45 -6.36
CA VAL A 147 -3.61 -16.16 -6.11
C VAL A 147 -3.07 -15.17 -7.11
N GLN A 148 -3.96 -14.67 -7.98
CA GLN A 148 -3.61 -13.63 -8.93
C GLN A 148 -3.06 -12.40 -8.19
N PRO A 149 -1.98 -11.79 -8.68
CA PRO A 149 -1.40 -10.60 -8.08
C PRO A 149 -2.40 -9.48 -7.79
N ALA A 150 -3.34 -9.21 -8.69
CA ALA A 150 -4.35 -8.17 -8.50
C ALA A 150 -5.29 -8.50 -7.33
N SER A 151 -5.71 -9.76 -7.16
CA SER A 151 -6.52 -10.19 -6.01
C SER A 151 -5.80 -10.03 -4.68
N ALA A 152 -4.51 -10.37 -4.61
CA ALA A 152 -3.71 -10.16 -3.40
C ALA A 152 -3.58 -8.66 -3.05
N VAL A 153 -3.48 -7.80 -4.07
CA VAL A 153 -3.45 -6.34 -3.90
C VAL A 153 -4.80 -5.82 -3.42
N SER A 154 -5.91 -6.26 -4.02
CA SER A 154 -7.28 -5.92 -3.58
C SER A 154 -7.50 -6.33 -2.13
N CYS A 155 -7.11 -7.56 -1.74
CA CYS A 155 -7.21 -8.03 -0.36
C CYS A 155 -6.40 -7.14 0.59
N ARG A 156 -5.16 -6.77 0.22
CA ARG A 156 -4.37 -5.85 1.03
C ARG A 156 -5.02 -4.46 1.13
N ARG A 157 -5.59 -3.94 0.05
CA ARG A 157 -6.26 -2.64 0.03
C ARG A 157 -7.48 -2.64 0.95
N LEU A 158 -8.29 -3.70 0.88
CA LEU A 158 -9.43 -3.94 1.76
C LEU A 158 -9.02 -3.85 3.25
N LEU A 159 -7.87 -4.44 3.61
CA LEU A 159 -7.39 -4.50 4.99
C LEU A 159 -6.60 -3.27 5.47
N THR A 160 -6.13 -2.39 4.57
CA THR A 160 -5.21 -1.30 4.96
C THR A 160 -5.72 0.11 4.65
N ARG A 161 -6.77 0.25 3.83
CA ARG A 161 -7.28 1.55 3.40
C ARG A 161 -8.60 1.90 4.05
N MET A 162 -8.56 2.37 5.29
CA MET A 162 -9.75 2.73 6.06
C MET A 162 -10.76 3.60 5.29
N VAL A 163 -10.31 4.64 4.59
CA VAL A 163 -11.23 5.56 3.87
C VAL A 163 -11.82 4.94 2.61
N GLU A 164 -11.11 4.03 1.94
CA GLU A 164 -11.55 3.46 0.66
C GLU A 164 -12.14 2.05 0.78
N SER A 165 -12.01 1.44 1.95
CA SER A 165 -12.40 0.06 2.18
C SER A 165 -13.81 -0.01 2.77
N PRO A 166 -14.70 -0.83 2.18
CA PRO A 166 -16.06 -1.02 2.69
C PRO A 166 -16.10 -1.69 4.08
N LEU A 167 -14.96 -2.25 4.56
CA LEU A 167 -14.84 -2.75 5.94
C LEU A 167 -14.88 -1.64 6.99
N TYR A 168 -14.37 -0.45 6.66
CA TYR A 168 -14.18 0.64 7.61
C TYR A 168 -15.03 1.87 7.28
N ASN A 169 -15.39 2.08 6.00
CA ASN A 169 -16.06 3.30 5.57
C ASN A 169 -17.60 3.16 5.56
N PRO A 170 -18.33 3.82 6.48
CA PRO A 170 -19.79 3.72 6.54
C PRO A 170 -20.50 4.39 5.36
N ASN A 171 -19.82 5.25 4.61
CA ASN A 171 -20.39 5.94 3.45
C ASN A 171 -20.49 5.06 2.20
N LEU A 172 -19.81 3.91 2.19
CA LEU A 172 -19.91 2.94 1.10
C LEU A 172 -21.07 1.98 1.36
N PRO A 173 -21.87 1.57 0.35
CA PRO A 173 -22.89 0.54 0.52
C PRO A 173 -22.33 -0.80 1.05
N ALA A 174 -23.12 -1.53 1.84
CA ALA A 174 -22.69 -2.81 2.42
C ALA A 174 -22.45 -3.88 1.34
N GLU A 175 -23.18 -3.81 0.23
CA GLU A 175 -23.07 -4.72 -0.92
C GLU A 175 -21.71 -4.60 -1.62
N GLU A 176 -21.02 -3.46 -1.48
CA GLU A 176 -19.68 -3.28 -2.04
C GLU A 176 -18.66 -4.23 -1.39
N LEU A 177 -18.81 -4.54 -0.10
CA LEU A 177 -17.95 -5.51 0.59
C LEU A 177 -18.09 -6.89 -0.05
N LEU A 178 -19.32 -7.37 -0.24
CA LEU A 178 -19.59 -8.64 -0.93
C LEU A 178 -19.12 -8.64 -2.38
N GLY A 179 -19.24 -7.50 -3.07
CA GLY A 179 -18.70 -7.31 -4.42
C GLY A 179 -17.18 -7.48 -4.45
N GLU A 180 -16.47 -6.82 -3.52
CA GLU A 180 -15.01 -6.88 -3.44
C GLU A 180 -14.51 -8.27 -3.04
N LEU A 181 -15.15 -8.93 -2.07
CA LEU A 181 -14.81 -10.30 -1.68
C LEU A 181 -14.97 -11.28 -2.85
N ARG A 182 -16.06 -11.17 -3.62
CA ARG A 182 -16.26 -11.99 -4.83
C ARG A 182 -15.20 -11.73 -5.89
N ARG A 183 -14.82 -10.47 -6.12
CA ARG A 183 -13.73 -10.12 -7.05
C ARG A 183 -12.40 -10.73 -6.62
N ILE A 184 -12.05 -10.62 -5.34
CA ILE A 184 -10.81 -11.20 -4.79
C ILE A 184 -10.81 -12.71 -5.01
N ARG A 185 -11.87 -13.41 -4.59
CA ARG A 185 -12.00 -14.86 -4.74
C ARG A 185 -11.99 -15.31 -6.20
N GLY A 186 -12.55 -14.52 -7.11
CA GLY A 186 -12.51 -14.81 -8.55
C GLY A 186 -11.10 -14.87 -9.15
N GLY A 187 -10.10 -14.26 -8.50
CA GLY A 187 -8.69 -14.40 -8.87
C GLY A 187 -7.91 -15.43 -8.04
N ILE A 188 -8.59 -16.26 -7.24
CA ILE A 188 -8.01 -17.43 -6.58
C ILE A 188 -8.49 -18.67 -7.32
N GLY A 189 -7.56 -19.49 -7.80
CA GLY A 189 -7.92 -20.67 -8.59
C GLY A 189 -6.86 -21.76 -8.56
N ALA A 190 -7.29 -22.98 -8.83
CA ALA A 190 -6.41 -24.09 -9.14
C ALA A 190 -5.78 -23.85 -10.52
N THR A 191 -4.46 -23.97 -10.61
CA THR A 191 -3.71 -24.00 -11.87
C THR A 191 -3.95 -25.27 -12.65
#